data_AF-A0A7Y1CCV5-F1
#
_entry.id   AF-A0A7Y1CCV5-F1
#
_cell.length_a   1.000
_cell.length_b   1.000
_cell.length_c   1.000
_cell.angle_alpha   90.00
_cell.angle_beta   90.00
_cell.angle_gamma   90.00
#
_symmetry.space_group_name_H-M   'P 1'
#
loop_
_entity.id
_entity.type
_entity.pdbx_description
1 polymer ?
#
loop_
_entity_poly.entity_id
_entity_poly.type
_entity_poly.pdbx_seq_one_letter_code
_entity_poly.pdbx_strand_id
1 'polypeptide(L)'
;MHRRNLLKASMALAAYTGLSASGLLAARAWAGAADGQAQAFDFERLKAQAKQLAGQRYVDTKQVLPPTLAQMTPQNFNAIQYDSQHSLWNDLNGQLDVQFFHVGMGFKQPVRMHSVDPKTRQAREVHFRPALFNYQNTSVDTAQLKGDLGFAGFKLFKAPELDRHDVVSFLGASYFRAVDATGQYGLSARGLAIDTYAKRREEFPDFTQFWFETPDKDSTRFVVYALLDSPSATGAYRFDIDCQAERVVMEIDAHINARTAIEQLGIAPMTSMFSCGTHERRMCDTIHPQIHDSDRLAMWRGNGEWICRPLNNPANLQFNAFADKDPKGFGLVQTDHEFASYQDTVDWYSRRPSLWVEPTTAWGEGSIDLLEIPTTGETMDNIVAFWTPKKPVAAGDSLNYGYKLYWSALPPVGTPLARVHATRSGMGGFVEGWAPGEHYPPVWARRFAVDFTGGGLDRLPAGTGIEPVVTASNGEVKDFSILVLDEIKGYRILFDWYPTNDSVDPVELRLFIRTQDRTLSETWLYQYFPPAPDKRKYP
;
A
#
# COMPACT_ATOMS: atom_id res chain seq x y z
N MET A 1 -29.38 50.74 -1.45
CA MET A 1 -29.84 50.29 -2.79
C MET A 1 -30.31 48.85 -2.68
N HIS A 2 -31.61 48.62 -2.88
CA HIS A 2 -32.30 47.42 -2.39
C HIS A 2 -32.29 46.25 -3.39
N ARG A 3 -32.02 45.04 -2.87
CA ARG A 3 -32.02 43.70 -3.53
C ARG A 3 -33.23 43.46 -4.46
N ARG A 4 -34.37 44.12 -4.22
CA ARG A 4 -35.59 44.04 -5.05
C ARG A 4 -35.50 44.79 -6.39
N ASN A 5 -34.64 45.81 -6.51
CA ASN A 5 -34.48 46.56 -7.76
C ASN A 5 -33.57 45.83 -8.75
N LEU A 6 -32.58 45.06 -8.25
CA LEU A 6 -31.70 44.24 -9.09
C LEU A 6 -32.46 43.06 -9.74
N LEU A 7 -33.40 42.45 -9.00
CA LEU A 7 -34.26 41.36 -9.49
C LEU A 7 -35.30 41.84 -10.52
N LYS A 8 -35.80 43.08 -10.38
CA LYS A 8 -36.70 43.68 -11.37
C LYS A 8 -35.96 44.07 -12.66
N ALA A 9 -34.72 44.55 -12.55
CA ALA A 9 -33.90 44.91 -13.71
C ALA A 9 -33.47 43.70 -14.55
N SER A 10 -33.26 42.54 -13.91
CA SER A 10 -32.85 41.30 -14.60
C SER A 10 -34.01 40.61 -15.34
N MET A 11 -35.25 40.74 -14.87
CA MET A 11 -36.42 40.25 -15.62
C MET A 11 -36.75 41.10 -16.85
N ALA A 12 -36.49 42.41 -16.81
CA ALA A 12 -36.73 43.30 -17.94
C ALA A 12 -35.76 43.06 -19.12
N LEU A 13 -34.52 42.62 -18.83
CA LEU A 13 -33.52 42.31 -19.86
C LEU A 13 -33.76 40.95 -20.54
N ALA A 14 -34.34 39.99 -19.81
CA ALA A 14 -34.70 38.67 -20.34
C ALA A 14 -35.90 38.72 -21.30
N ALA A 15 -36.81 39.67 -21.11
CA ALA A 15 -37.96 39.88 -22.01
C ALA A 15 -37.58 40.50 -23.37
N TYR A 16 -36.41 41.14 -23.47
CA TYR A 16 -35.98 41.86 -24.68
C TYR A 16 -35.04 41.08 -25.60
N THR A 17 -34.47 39.96 -25.15
CA THR A 17 -33.39 39.27 -25.89
C THR A 17 -33.76 37.88 -26.41
N GLY A 18 -34.97 37.37 -26.14
CA GLY A 18 -35.45 36.10 -26.72
C GLY A 18 -34.61 34.86 -26.36
N LEU A 19 -33.65 34.99 -25.45
CA LEU A 19 -32.82 33.90 -24.97
C LEU A 19 -33.64 33.02 -24.03
N SER A 20 -33.93 31.80 -24.46
CA SER A 20 -34.60 30.79 -23.64
C SER A 20 -33.86 30.62 -22.31
N ALA A 21 -34.59 30.71 -21.19
CA ALA A 21 -34.08 30.52 -19.83
C ALA A 21 -33.39 29.16 -19.61
N SER A 22 -33.52 28.22 -20.55
CA SER A 22 -32.83 26.93 -20.60
C SER A 22 -31.30 27.06 -20.62
N GLY A 23 -30.74 28.13 -21.21
CA GLY A 23 -29.29 28.35 -21.27
C GLY A 23 -28.68 28.89 -19.97
N LEU A 24 -29.48 29.55 -19.13
CA LEU A 24 -29.04 30.13 -17.85
C LEU A 24 -29.19 29.16 -16.66
N LEU A 25 -29.95 28.08 -16.83
CA LEU A 25 -30.09 27.01 -15.84
C LEU A 25 -29.00 25.93 -15.98
N ALA A 26 -28.43 25.74 -17.18
CA ALA A 26 -27.30 24.83 -17.37
C ALA A 26 -25.98 25.35 -16.76
N ALA A 27 -25.81 26.67 -16.63
CA ALA A 27 -24.63 27.28 -16.02
C ALA A 27 -24.69 27.38 -14.48
N ARG A 28 -25.82 27.04 -13.86
CA ARG A 28 -25.99 27.07 -12.39
C ARG A 28 -25.86 25.71 -11.70
N ALA A 29 -25.83 24.62 -12.46
CA ALA A 29 -25.54 23.28 -11.93
C ALA A 29 -24.04 23.04 -11.63
N TRP A 30 -23.20 24.06 -11.86
CA TRP A 30 -21.75 24.03 -11.67
C TRP A 30 -21.27 24.88 -10.49
N ALA A 31 -22.18 25.48 -9.72
CA ALA A 31 -21.84 26.12 -8.45
C ALA A 31 -21.84 25.10 -7.29
N GLY A 32 -21.33 23.89 -7.57
CA GLY A 32 -20.97 22.88 -6.57
C GLY A 32 -19.63 23.24 -5.91
N ALA A 33 -19.09 22.36 -5.06
CA ALA A 33 -17.92 22.63 -4.20
C ALA A 33 -16.71 23.33 -4.88
N ALA A 34 -16.53 23.15 -6.20
CA ALA A 34 -15.48 23.76 -7.02
C ALA A 34 -15.86 25.18 -7.53
N ASP A 35 -15.25 26.20 -6.94
CA ASP A 35 -15.53 27.62 -7.19
C ASP A 35 -14.45 28.35 -8.02
N GLY A 36 -13.41 27.64 -8.46
CA GLY A 36 -12.35 28.20 -9.30
C GLY A 36 -12.74 28.49 -10.75
N GLN A 37 -11.86 29.23 -11.42
CA GLN A 37 -12.01 29.50 -12.86
C GLN A 37 -11.84 28.21 -13.66
N ALA A 38 -12.65 28.07 -14.72
CA ALA A 38 -12.55 26.93 -15.61
C ALA A 38 -11.25 26.95 -16.40
N GLN A 39 -10.53 25.82 -16.41
CA GLN A 39 -9.31 25.62 -17.18
C GLN A 39 -9.42 24.32 -17.99
N ALA A 40 -8.88 24.31 -19.20
CA ALA A 40 -8.92 23.09 -20.02
C ALA A 40 -7.97 22.03 -19.44
N PHE A 41 -8.45 20.78 -19.33
CA PHE A 41 -7.70 19.70 -18.71
C PHE A 41 -7.82 18.36 -19.46
N ASP A 42 -6.67 17.73 -19.65
CA ASP A 42 -6.52 16.36 -20.12
C ASP A 42 -5.21 15.78 -19.58
N PHE A 43 -5.05 14.45 -19.68
CA PHE A 43 -3.87 13.79 -19.14
C PHE A 43 -2.58 14.17 -19.89
N GLU A 44 -2.65 14.50 -21.19
CA GLU A 44 -1.49 14.95 -21.96
C GLU A 44 -0.96 16.30 -21.44
N ARG A 45 -1.85 17.22 -21.07
CA ARG A 45 -1.48 18.49 -20.43
C ARG A 45 -0.79 18.26 -19.09
N LEU A 46 -1.30 17.34 -18.28
CA LEU A 46 -0.68 17.00 -17.00
C LEU A 46 0.71 16.37 -17.19
N LYS A 47 0.87 15.47 -18.17
CA LYS A 47 2.18 14.90 -18.54
C LYS A 47 3.16 15.97 -19.00
N ALA A 48 2.70 16.91 -19.83
CA ALA A 48 3.50 18.05 -20.27
C ALA A 48 3.91 18.96 -19.09
N GLN A 49 2.98 19.23 -18.16
CA GLN A 49 3.25 20.00 -16.95
C GLN A 49 4.30 19.32 -16.07
N ALA A 50 4.16 18.03 -15.76
CA ALA A 50 5.15 17.27 -15.00
C ALA A 50 6.53 17.31 -15.67
N LYS A 51 6.60 17.09 -16.99
CA LYS A 51 7.86 17.16 -17.75
C LYS A 51 8.49 18.55 -17.73
N GLN A 52 7.69 19.60 -17.87
CA GLN A 52 8.17 20.98 -17.76
C GLN A 52 8.72 21.27 -16.38
N LEU A 53 8.05 20.80 -15.32
CA LEU A 53 8.51 20.96 -13.95
C LEU A 53 9.86 20.28 -13.73
N ALA A 54 10.09 19.07 -14.26
CA ALA A 54 11.38 18.37 -14.15
C ALA A 54 12.55 19.13 -14.79
N GLY A 55 12.28 20.04 -15.75
CA GLY A 55 13.29 20.92 -16.35
C GLY A 55 13.65 22.15 -15.50
N GLN A 56 13.03 22.33 -14.33
CA GLN A 56 13.23 23.49 -13.45
C GLN A 56 13.90 23.09 -12.13
N ARG A 57 14.23 24.05 -11.27
CA ARG A 57 14.66 23.77 -9.89
C ARG A 57 13.44 23.45 -9.04
N TYR A 58 13.54 22.44 -8.17
CA TYR A 58 12.50 22.14 -7.18
C TYR A 58 12.27 23.32 -6.22
N VAL A 59 11.00 23.58 -5.92
CA VAL A 59 10.57 24.60 -4.96
C VAL A 59 9.72 23.91 -3.90
N ASP A 60 10.19 23.94 -2.65
CA ASP A 60 9.41 23.43 -1.53
C ASP A 60 8.21 24.36 -1.28
N THR A 61 7.01 23.78 -1.26
CA THR A 61 5.74 24.48 -1.07
C THR A 61 5.09 24.19 0.27
N LYS A 62 5.78 23.47 1.17
CA LYS A 62 5.31 23.22 2.53
C LYS A 62 5.08 24.53 3.28
N GLN A 63 3.92 24.64 3.90
CA GLN A 63 3.51 25.83 4.62
C GLN A 63 3.95 25.80 6.09
N VAL A 64 4.20 26.98 6.64
CA VAL A 64 4.26 27.16 8.09
C VAL A 64 2.84 27.32 8.61
N LEU A 65 2.31 26.27 9.22
CA LEU A 65 0.94 26.24 9.73
C LEU A 65 0.79 27.14 10.99
N PRO A 66 -0.40 27.74 11.22
CA PRO A 66 -0.68 28.45 12.47
C PRO A 66 -0.54 27.51 13.68
N PRO A 67 -0.19 28.03 14.87
CA PRO A 67 0.08 27.20 16.06
C PRO A 67 -1.05 26.22 16.41
N THR A 68 -2.31 26.65 16.28
CA THR A 68 -3.47 25.79 16.54
C THR A 68 -3.49 24.53 15.67
N LEU A 69 -2.91 24.60 14.46
CA LEU A 69 -2.80 23.45 13.55
C LEU A 69 -1.49 22.69 13.70
N ALA A 70 -0.39 23.40 13.91
CA ALA A 70 0.95 22.80 13.98
C ALA A 70 1.19 21.96 15.24
N GLN A 71 0.53 22.29 16.35
CA GLN A 71 0.75 21.68 17.67
C GLN A 71 -0.38 20.74 18.10
N MET A 72 -1.31 20.41 17.20
CA MET A 72 -2.44 19.56 17.56
C MET A 72 -2.03 18.10 17.78
N THR A 73 -2.78 17.40 18.62
CA THR A 73 -2.63 15.96 18.85
C THR A 73 -3.31 15.15 17.73
N PRO A 74 -2.98 13.85 17.54
CA PRO A 74 -3.70 12.98 16.62
C PRO A 74 -5.21 12.97 16.86
N GLN A 75 -5.63 12.97 18.12
CA GLN A 75 -7.05 13.00 18.50
C GLN A 75 -7.73 14.28 18.03
N ASN A 76 -7.07 15.44 18.19
CA ASN A 76 -7.60 16.71 17.72
C ASN A 76 -7.67 16.77 16.19
N PHE A 77 -6.67 16.24 15.48
CA PHE A 77 -6.69 16.16 14.02
C PHE A 77 -7.87 15.32 13.52
N ASN A 78 -8.04 14.12 14.09
CA ASN A 78 -9.12 13.20 13.73
C ASN A 78 -10.52 13.75 14.07
N ALA A 79 -10.61 14.66 15.05
CA ALA A 79 -11.87 15.31 15.41
C ALA A 79 -12.29 16.43 14.46
N ILE A 80 -11.40 16.89 13.55
CA ILE A 80 -11.77 17.82 12.48
C ILE A 80 -12.56 17.03 11.44
N GLN A 81 -13.82 17.41 11.21
CA GLN A 81 -14.69 16.72 10.27
C GLN A 81 -14.96 17.60 9.05
N TYR A 82 -14.87 17.04 7.85
CA TYR A 82 -15.34 17.74 6.66
C TYR A 82 -16.88 17.75 6.67
N ASP A 83 -17.50 18.88 6.32
CA ASP A 83 -18.95 18.97 6.23
C ASP A 83 -19.44 18.25 4.95
N SER A 84 -20.15 17.12 5.12
CA SER A 84 -20.61 16.30 4.00
C SER A 84 -21.56 17.03 3.06
N GLN A 85 -22.21 18.12 3.49
CA GLN A 85 -23.03 18.96 2.60
C GLN A 85 -22.20 19.74 1.57
N HIS A 86 -20.90 19.86 1.79
CA HIS A 86 -19.96 20.54 0.91
C HIS A 86 -19.00 19.59 0.19
N SER A 87 -19.26 18.27 0.22
CA SER A 87 -18.42 17.27 -0.43
C SER A 87 -18.44 17.45 -1.95
N LEU A 88 -17.43 16.88 -2.62
CA LEU A 88 -17.17 17.16 -4.03
C LEU A 88 -18.32 16.74 -4.94
N TRP A 89 -18.99 15.62 -4.63
CA TRP A 89 -20.06 15.05 -5.43
C TRP A 89 -21.40 14.99 -4.69
N ASN A 90 -21.59 15.78 -3.63
CA ASN A 90 -22.86 15.86 -2.89
C ASN A 90 -24.08 16.01 -3.84
N ASP A 91 -24.01 16.97 -4.77
CA ASP A 91 -25.10 17.29 -5.69
C ASP A 91 -25.42 16.14 -6.68
N LEU A 92 -24.47 15.23 -6.93
CA LEU A 92 -24.68 14.07 -7.81
C LEU A 92 -25.71 13.11 -7.21
N ASN A 93 -25.82 13.06 -5.87
CA ASN A 93 -26.63 12.10 -5.14
C ASN A 93 -26.39 10.65 -5.63
N GLY A 94 -25.12 10.32 -5.86
CA GLY A 94 -24.67 9.09 -6.53
C GLY A 94 -24.11 8.03 -5.60
N GLN A 95 -23.38 7.07 -6.15
CA GLN A 95 -22.77 5.97 -5.40
C GLN A 95 -21.45 6.33 -4.72
N LEU A 96 -20.80 7.41 -5.14
CA LEU A 96 -19.49 7.84 -4.65
C LEU A 96 -19.53 9.29 -4.18
N ASP A 97 -18.68 9.60 -3.21
CA ASP A 97 -18.45 10.98 -2.78
C ASP A 97 -17.03 11.19 -2.25
N VAL A 98 -16.53 12.42 -2.31
CA VAL A 98 -15.16 12.78 -1.90
C VAL A 98 -15.19 13.91 -0.88
N GLN A 99 -14.44 13.72 0.20
CA GLN A 99 -14.15 14.75 1.20
C GLN A 99 -12.64 15.01 1.26
N PHE A 100 -12.25 16.17 1.73
CA PHE A 100 -10.84 16.57 1.80
C PHE A 100 -10.33 16.58 3.24
N PHE A 101 -9.07 16.18 3.42
CA PHE A 101 -8.39 16.28 4.71
C PHE A 101 -7.94 17.72 4.95
N HIS A 102 -8.06 18.17 6.20
CA HIS A 102 -7.52 19.44 6.64
C HIS A 102 -6.00 19.35 6.80
N VAL A 103 -5.26 20.45 6.55
CA VAL A 103 -3.84 20.53 6.93
C VAL A 103 -3.66 20.60 8.45
N GLY A 104 -2.62 20.01 9.00
CA GLY A 104 -2.46 19.95 10.46
C GLY A 104 -1.41 18.94 10.89
N MET A 105 -0.91 19.07 12.11
CA MET A 105 0.18 18.25 12.65
C MET A 105 1.41 18.29 11.73
N GLY A 106 1.76 17.15 11.12
CA GLY A 106 2.84 17.00 10.14
C GLY A 106 2.42 17.24 8.69
N PHE A 107 1.11 17.32 8.39
CA PHE A 107 0.59 17.53 7.04
C PHE A 107 0.64 19.00 6.65
N LYS A 108 1.84 19.44 6.28
CA LYS A 108 2.16 20.84 5.94
C LYS A 108 2.17 21.12 4.44
N GLN A 109 2.16 20.07 3.62
CA GLN A 109 2.12 20.18 2.17
C GLN A 109 0.69 20.50 1.74
N PRO A 110 0.40 21.69 1.19
CA PRO A 110 -0.91 21.97 0.62
C PRO A 110 -1.08 21.18 -0.68
N VAL A 111 -2.23 20.56 -0.82
CA VAL A 111 -2.67 19.80 -1.98
C VAL A 111 -3.86 20.52 -2.62
N ARG A 112 -3.78 20.79 -3.92
CA ARG A 112 -4.84 21.46 -4.68
C ARG A 112 -5.80 20.43 -5.25
N MET A 113 -7.10 20.70 -5.15
CA MET A 113 -8.15 19.76 -5.56
C MET A 113 -8.98 20.37 -6.68
N HIS A 114 -9.23 19.62 -7.75
CA HIS A 114 -9.90 20.12 -8.93
C HIS A 114 -10.99 19.16 -9.39
N SER A 115 -12.22 19.64 -9.60
CA SER A 115 -13.28 18.89 -10.25
C SER A 115 -13.15 19.00 -11.77
N VAL A 116 -13.36 17.93 -12.52
CA VAL A 116 -13.27 17.89 -13.98
C VAL A 116 -14.59 17.43 -14.58
N ASP A 117 -15.12 18.22 -15.51
CA ASP A 117 -16.20 17.78 -16.39
C ASP A 117 -15.69 16.74 -17.39
N PRO A 118 -16.16 15.48 -17.38
CA PRO A 118 -15.73 14.51 -18.38
C PRO A 118 -16.15 14.90 -19.80
N LYS A 119 -17.25 15.64 -19.99
CA LYS A 119 -17.79 16.03 -21.29
C LYS A 119 -17.10 17.26 -21.87
N THR A 120 -16.94 18.30 -21.06
CA THR A 120 -16.34 19.55 -21.54
C THR A 120 -14.83 19.61 -21.34
N ARG A 121 -14.24 18.69 -20.57
CA ARG A 121 -12.82 18.66 -20.20
C ARG A 121 -12.38 19.95 -19.52
N GLN A 122 -13.29 20.60 -18.79
CA GLN A 122 -13.00 21.77 -17.99
C GLN A 122 -12.79 21.36 -16.53
N ALA A 123 -11.63 21.74 -15.99
CA ALA A 123 -11.30 21.62 -14.58
C ALA A 123 -11.67 22.92 -13.83
N ARG A 124 -12.14 22.79 -12.60
CA ARG A 124 -12.34 23.90 -11.65
C ARG A 124 -11.75 23.53 -10.31
N GLU A 125 -11.02 24.47 -9.74
CA GLU A 125 -10.46 24.30 -8.40
C GLU A 125 -11.52 24.37 -7.30
N VAL A 126 -11.35 23.54 -6.28
CA VAL A 126 -12.01 23.68 -4.98
C VAL A 126 -11.07 24.45 -4.07
N HIS A 127 -11.42 25.67 -3.69
CA HIS A 127 -10.61 26.43 -2.75
C HIS A 127 -10.86 26.01 -1.30
N PHE A 128 -9.79 25.99 -0.50
CA PHE A 128 -9.90 25.83 0.93
C PHE A 128 -10.70 26.99 1.54
N ARG A 129 -11.63 26.65 2.43
CA ARG A 129 -12.36 27.59 3.28
C ARG A 129 -12.59 26.91 4.63
N PRO A 130 -12.38 27.59 5.77
CA PRO A 130 -12.66 27.00 7.08
C PRO A 130 -14.10 26.48 7.22
N ALA A 131 -15.06 27.11 6.54
CA ALA A 131 -16.47 26.71 6.56
C ALA A 131 -16.76 25.34 5.92
N LEU A 132 -15.78 24.72 5.23
CA LEU A 132 -15.90 23.35 4.72
C LEU A 132 -15.75 22.29 5.82
N PHE A 133 -15.39 22.71 7.04
CA PHE A 133 -15.09 21.81 8.15
C PHE A 133 -15.87 22.19 9.41
N ASN A 134 -16.14 21.17 10.22
CA ASN A 134 -16.64 21.28 11.57
C ASN A 134 -15.48 21.10 12.57
N TYR A 135 -15.35 22.06 13.48
CA TYR A 135 -14.31 22.10 14.52
C TYR A 135 -14.87 21.94 15.95
N GLN A 136 -16.17 21.66 16.11
CA GLN A 136 -16.85 21.65 17.42
C GLN A 136 -16.23 20.68 18.44
N ASN A 137 -15.69 19.56 17.97
CA ASN A 137 -15.10 18.52 18.82
C ASN A 137 -13.57 18.62 18.91
N THR A 138 -12.99 19.76 18.53
CA THR A 138 -11.55 19.98 18.46
C THR A 138 -11.16 21.19 19.31
N SER A 139 -9.89 21.31 19.66
CA SER A 139 -9.35 22.54 20.25
C SER A 139 -8.84 23.55 19.20
N VAL A 140 -9.29 23.47 17.94
CA VAL A 140 -8.83 24.36 16.87
C VAL A 140 -9.42 25.75 17.03
N ASP A 141 -8.56 26.76 17.13
CA ASP A 141 -8.95 28.17 17.12
C ASP A 141 -9.15 28.65 15.68
N THR A 142 -10.40 28.63 15.23
CA THR A 142 -10.79 29.04 13.87
C THR A 142 -10.42 30.49 13.55
N ALA A 143 -10.20 31.36 14.55
CA ALA A 143 -9.76 32.73 14.30
C ALA A 143 -8.35 32.77 13.70
N GLN A 144 -7.51 31.76 13.93
CA GLN A 144 -6.16 31.64 13.37
C GLN A 144 -6.14 31.13 11.92
N LEU A 145 -7.26 30.60 11.41
CA LEU A 145 -7.37 30.05 10.07
C LEU A 145 -7.55 31.18 9.04
N LYS A 146 -6.44 31.80 8.64
CA LYS A 146 -6.41 32.92 7.68
C LYS A 146 -5.82 32.48 6.35
N GLY A 147 -6.40 32.99 5.25
CA GLY A 147 -5.92 32.73 3.90
C GLY A 147 -6.26 31.33 3.39
N ASP A 148 -5.58 30.93 2.31
CA ASP A 148 -5.71 29.63 1.68
C ASP A 148 -4.65 28.66 2.23
N LEU A 149 -5.09 27.77 3.10
CA LEU A 149 -4.23 26.74 3.71
C LEU A 149 -4.10 25.49 2.83
N GLY A 150 -4.89 25.40 1.75
CA GLY A 150 -5.04 24.18 0.97
C GLY A 150 -5.66 23.00 1.76
N PHE A 151 -5.61 21.83 1.15
CA PHE A 151 -5.98 20.56 1.78
C PHE A 151 -4.74 19.71 2.02
N ALA A 152 -4.83 18.68 2.86
CA ALA A 152 -3.74 17.72 3.05
C ALA A 152 -3.83 16.48 2.13
N GLY A 153 -5.00 16.25 1.54
CA GLY A 153 -5.32 15.00 0.85
C GLY A 153 -6.83 14.83 0.71
N PHE A 154 -7.27 13.65 0.28
CA PHE A 154 -8.70 13.34 0.14
C PHE A 154 -9.02 11.92 0.62
N LYS A 155 -10.29 11.70 0.93
CA LYS A 155 -10.87 10.39 1.19
C LYS A 155 -12.15 10.22 0.38
N LEU A 156 -12.38 8.99 -0.07
CA LEU A 156 -13.52 8.59 -0.89
C LEU A 156 -14.46 7.73 -0.08
N PHE A 157 -15.75 7.99 -0.21
CA PHE A 157 -16.81 7.17 0.36
C PHE A 157 -17.60 6.48 -0.75
N LYS A 158 -18.17 5.34 -0.40
CA LYS A 158 -19.03 4.55 -1.28
C LYS A 158 -20.35 4.22 -0.58
N ALA A 159 -21.46 4.35 -1.30
CA ALA A 159 -22.77 3.98 -0.80
C ALA A 159 -22.83 2.48 -0.41
N PRO A 160 -23.58 2.11 0.64
CA PRO A 160 -24.53 2.96 1.38
C PRO A 160 -23.92 3.78 2.54
N GLU A 161 -22.64 3.62 2.84
CA GLU A 161 -21.96 4.26 3.99
C GLU A 161 -21.29 5.59 3.61
N LEU A 162 -21.94 6.38 2.74
CA LEU A 162 -21.48 7.73 2.41
C LEU A 162 -21.29 8.54 3.69
N ASP A 163 -20.20 9.30 3.77
CA ASP A 163 -19.75 10.12 4.90
C ASP A 163 -19.43 9.41 6.23
N ARG A 164 -19.64 8.09 6.32
CA ARG A 164 -19.42 7.32 7.55
C ARG A 164 -18.14 6.49 7.53
N HIS A 165 -17.93 5.72 6.45
CA HIS A 165 -16.76 4.85 6.29
C HIS A 165 -16.12 5.10 4.92
N ASP A 166 -14.91 5.67 4.92
CA ASP A 166 -14.15 5.84 3.69
C ASP A 166 -13.52 4.52 3.23
N VAL A 167 -13.42 4.36 1.91
CA VAL A 167 -12.89 3.15 1.27
C VAL A 167 -11.55 3.37 0.58
N VAL A 168 -11.18 4.64 0.35
CA VAL A 168 -9.89 5.06 -0.22
C VAL A 168 -9.46 6.34 0.47
N SER A 169 -8.16 6.45 0.77
CA SER A 169 -7.56 7.63 1.39
C SER A 169 -6.21 7.95 0.75
N PHE A 170 -6.01 9.19 0.33
CA PHE A 170 -4.74 9.75 -0.14
C PHE A 170 -4.33 10.85 0.83
N LEU A 171 -3.24 10.65 1.58
CA LEU A 171 -2.82 11.56 2.63
C LEU A 171 -1.34 11.40 2.96
N GLY A 172 -0.60 12.51 2.90
CA GLY A 172 0.82 12.57 3.29
C GLY A 172 1.78 12.07 2.20
N ALA A 173 2.75 12.91 1.82
CA ALA A 173 3.64 12.62 0.70
C ALA A 173 2.86 12.13 -0.53
N SER A 174 3.21 10.97 -1.06
CA SER A 174 2.49 10.31 -2.16
C SER A 174 1.77 9.03 -1.70
N TYR A 175 1.47 8.90 -0.40
CA TYR A 175 0.82 7.72 0.15
C TYR A 175 -0.66 7.66 -0.13
N PHE A 176 -1.16 6.44 -0.29
CA PHE A 176 -2.57 6.15 -0.33
C PHE A 176 -2.89 4.74 0.17
N ARG A 177 -4.13 4.55 0.63
CA ARG A 177 -4.67 3.30 1.16
C ARG A 177 -6.04 3.03 0.56
N ALA A 178 -6.43 1.76 0.50
CA ALA A 178 -7.80 1.36 0.25
C ALA A 178 -8.16 0.12 1.08
N VAL A 179 -9.46 -0.13 1.22
CA VAL A 179 -10.01 -1.24 1.99
C VAL A 179 -10.54 -2.35 1.08
N ASP A 180 -10.83 -3.50 1.68
CA ASP A 180 -11.62 -4.56 1.07
C ASP A 180 -13.05 -4.60 1.67
N ALA A 181 -13.76 -5.72 1.49
CA ALA A 181 -15.10 -5.94 2.04
C ALA A 181 -15.23 -5.70 3.57
N THR A 182 -14.13 -5.77 4.33
CA THR A 182 -14.14 -5.59 5.78
C THR A 182 -14.23 -4.13 6.20
N GLY A 183 -13.89 -3.19 5.31
CA GLY A 183 -13.76 -1.77 5.61
C GLY A 183 -12.56 -1.39 6.48
N GLN A 184 -11.64 -2.33 6.74
CA GLN A 184 -10.46 -2.08 7.58
C GLN A 184 -9.26 -1.62 6.74
N TYR A 185 -8.58 -0.58 7.19
CA TYR A 185 -7.26 -0.21 6.65
C TYR A 185 -6.15 -1.05 7.29
N GLY A 186 -5.12 -1.32 6.49
CA GLY A 186 -3.84 -1.87 6.96
C GLY A 186 -2.68 -1.17 6.24
N LEU A 187 -2.03 -1.92 5.35
CA LEU A 187 -0.89 -1.46 4.55
C LEU A 187 -1.23 -0.26 3.62
N SER A 188 -0.19 0.41 3.13
CA SER A 188 -0.26 1.55 2.21
C SER A 188 0.47 1.28 0.90
N ALA A 189 0.13 2.05 -0.13
CA ALA A 189 0.92 2.22 -1.34
C ALA A 189 1.46 3.65 -1.41
N ARG A 190 2.45 3.90 -2.27
CA ARG A 190 2.91 5.25 -2.60
C ARG A 190 2.97 5.45 -4.11
N GLY A 191 2.96 6.71 -4.55
CA GLY A 191 3.16 7.06 -5.96
C GLY A 191 4.57 6.71 -6.45
N LEU A 192 5.58 6.96 -5.61
CA LEU A 192 6.99 6.73 -5.95
C LEU A 192 7.84 6.59 -4.67
N ALA A 193 8.87 5.75 -4.72
CA ALA A 193 9.92 5.69 -3.70
C ALA A 193 11.26 6.10 -4.31
N ILE A 194 12.06 6.87 -3.58
CA ILE A 194 13.36 7.38 -4.04
C ILE A 194 14.39 7.20 -2.92
N ASP A 195 15.46 6.47 -3.23
CA ASP A 195 16.61 6.29 -2.35
C ASP A 195 16.26 5.69 -0.96
N THR A 196 15.26 4.80 -0.90
CA THR A 196 14.79 4.12 0.33
C THR A 196 15.87 3.27 1.00
N TYR A 197 16.75 2.65 0.22
CA TYR A 197 17.96 1.97 0.67
C TYR A 197 19.14 2.35 -0.23
N ALA A 198 19.58 3.61 -0.10
CA ALA A 198 20.72 4.15 -0.84
C ALA A 198 21.72 4.85 0.10
N LYS A 199 22.82 5.36 -0.47
CA LYS A 199 23.82 6.12 0.30
C LYS A 199 23.29 7.46 0.81
N ARG A 200 22.24 7.96 0.15
CA ARG A 200 21.55 9.20 0.49
C ARG A 200 20.32 8.89 1.34
N ARG A 201 19.85 9.91 2.06
CA ARG A 201 18.60 9.81 2.81
C ARG A 201 17.44 9.64 1.84
N GLU A 202 16.50 8.76 2.18
CA GLU A 202 15.24 8.58 1.45
C GLU A 202 14.56 9.94 1.20
N GLU A 203 14.14 10.12 -0.05
CA GLU A 203 13.33 11.24 -0.48
C GLU A 203 11.87 10.78 -0.59
N PHE A 204 10.95 11.59 -0.07
CA PHE A 204 9.51 11.32 -0.07
C PHE A 204 8.81 12.28 -1.02
N PRO A 205 8.48 11.87 -2.25
CA PRO A 205 7.74 12.69 -3.19
C PRO A 205 6.32 12.99 -2.71
N ASP A 206 5.85 14.21 -2.97
CA ASP A 206 4.53 14.70 -2.57
C ASP A 206 3.57 14.66 -3.77
N PHE A 207 2.34 14.15 -3.59
CA PHE A 207 1.24 14.50 -4.50
C PHE A 207 0.76 15.91 -4.17
N THR A 208 0.85 16.83 -5.14
CA THR A 208 0.61 18.27 -4.91
C THR A 208 -0.72 18.75 -5.49
N GLN A 209 -1.27 18.06 -6.48
CA GLN A 209 -2.53 18.43 -7.13
C GLN A 209 -3.29 17.17 -7.56
N PHE A 210 -4.62 17.21 -7.43
CA PHE A 210 -5.53 16.17 -7.92
C PHE A 210 -6.64 16.74 -8.81
N TRP A 211 -6.98 16.00 -9.86
CA TRP A 211 -8.10 16.31 -10.77
C TRP A 211 -9.07 15.13 -10.80
N PHE A 212 -10.29 15.34 -10.32
CA PHE A 212 -11.33 14.32 -10.19
C PHE A 212 -12.31 14.42 -11.34
N GLU A 213 -12.37 13.41 -12.21
CA GLU A 213 -13.47 13.33 -13.18
C GLU A 213 -14.76 13.01 -12.44
N THR A 214 -15.79 13.85 -12.62
CA THR A 214 -17.11 13.58 -12.04
C THR A 214 -17.64 12.25 -12.60
N PRO A 215 -17.89 11.24 -11.75
CA PRO A 215 -18.38 9.95 -12.21
C PRO A 215 -19.85 10.05 -12.64
N ASP A 216 -20.31 9.06 -13.39
CA ASP A 216 -21.76 8.86 -13.57
C ASP A 216 -22.41 8.53 -12.22
N LYS A 217 -23.65 8.99 -12.04
CA LYS A 217 -24.40 8.88 -10.77
C LYS A 217 -24.38 7.48 -10.15
N ASP A 218 -24.58 6.46 -10.97
CA ASP A 218 -24.70 5.07 -10.53
C ASP A 218 -23.36 4.30 -10.57
N SER A 219 -22.26 4.96 -10.94
CA SER A 219 -20.94 4.35 -11.06
C SER A 219 -20.25 4.24 -9.69
N THR A 220 -19.65 3.09 -9.43
CA THR A 220 -18.69 2.89 -8.32
C THR A 220 -17.23 2.99 -8.78
N ARG A 221 -17.02 3.44 -10.02
CA ARG A 221 -15.71 3.65 -10.64
C ARG A 221 -15.53 5.12 -11.02
N PHE A 222 -14.35 5.66 -10.77
CA PHE A 222 -14.01 7.05 -11.12
C PHE A 222 -12.54 7.18 -11.52
N VAL A 223 -12.22 8.29 -12.18
CA VAL A 223 -10.85 8.62 -12.55
C VAL A 223 -10.39 9.82 -11.75
N VAL A 224 -9.19 9.72 -11.17
CA VAL A 224 -8.48 10.84 -10.56
C VAL A 224 -7.07 10.91 -11.11
N TYR A 225 -6.64 12.11 -11.48
CA TYR A 225 -5.26 12.37 -11.91
C TYR A 225 -4.48 13.03 -10.80
N ALA A 226 -3.17 12.77 -10.71
CA ALA A 226 -2.32 13.37 -9.70
C ALA A 226 -1.03 13.93 -10.30
N LEU A 227 -0.62 15.10 -9.81
CA LEU A 227 0.72 15.65 -10.02
C LEU A 227 1.60 15.29 -8.82
N LEU A 228 2.71 14.63 -9.08
CA LEU A 228 3.77 14.36 -8.11
C LEU A 228 4.93 15.32 -8.35
N ASP A 229 5.45 15.91 -7.28
CA ASP A 229 6.65 16.76 -7.34
C ASP A 229 7.58 16.47 -6.16
N SER A 230 8.88 16.50 -6.41
CA SER A 230 9.92 16.24 -5.43
C SER A 230 11.26 16.85 -5.85
N PRO A 231 12.24 16.92 -4.94
CA PRO A 231 13.58 17.39 -5.26
C PRO A 231 14.23 16.68 -6.46
N SER A 232 14.01 15.37 -6.63
CA SER A 232 14.68 14.57 -7.65
C SER A 232 13.79 14.14 -8.81
N ALA A 233 12.45 14.20 -8.69
CA ALA A 233 11.53 13.75 -9.72
C ALA A 233 10.23 14.57 -9.79
N THR A 234 9.54 14.45 -10.92
CA THR A 234 8.13 14.81 -11.05
C THR A 234 7.36 13.65 -11.65
N GLY A 235 6.05 13.63 -11.50
CA GLY A 235 5.23 12.62 -12.14
C GLY A 235 3.81 13.07 -12.45
N ALA A 236 3.24 12.49 -13.50
CA ALA A 236 1.84 12.61 -13.87
C ALA A 236 1.21 11.22 -13.80
N TYR A 237 0.18 11.09 -12.95
CA TYR A 237 -0.49 9.82 -12.70
C TYR A 237 -1.94 9.91 -13.14
N ARG A 238 -2.44 8.85 -13.77
CA ARG A 238 -3.87 8.58 -13.94
C ARG A 238 -4.22 7.38 -13.09
N PHE A 239 -5.12 7.56 -12.13
CA PHE A 239 -5.72 6.49 -11.35
C PHE A 239 -7.15 6.27 -11.84
N ASP A 240 -7.45 5.04 -12.24
CA ASP A 240 -8.79 4.60 -12.57
C ASP A 240 -9.22 3.59 -11.52
N ILE A 241 -10.06 4.05 -10.59
CA ILE A 241 -10.35 3.38 -9.32
C ILE A 241 -11.75 2.81 -9.39
N ASP A 242 -11.83 1.48 -9.34
CA ASP A 242 -13.07 0.70 -9.30
C ASP A 242 -13.31 0.17 -7.87
N CYS A 243 -14.27 0.78 -7.18
CA CYS A 243 -14.67 0.39 -5.85
C CYS A 243 -15.71 -0.74 -5.96
N GLN A 244 -15.27 -1.98 -5.99
CA GLN A 244 -16.13 -3.17 -6.11
C GLN A 244 -16.78 -3.51 -4.77
N ALA A 245 -17.65 -4.52 -4.74
CA ALA A 245 -18.32 -4.94 -3.51
C ALA A 245 -17.34 -5.55 -2.49
N GLU A 246 -16.35 -6.31 -2.97
CA GLU A 246 -15.44 -7.07 -2.10
C GLU A 246 -14.03 -6.50 -2.04
N ARG A 247 -13.69 -5.52 -2.89
CA ARG A 247 -12.33 -5.02 -3.09
C ARG A 247 -12.30 -3.66 -3.78
N VAL A 248 -11.16 -2.98 -3.70
CA VAL A 248 -10.85 -1.84 -4.56
C VAL A 248 -9.79 -2.25 -5.58
N VAL A 249 -10.01 -1.91 -6.85
CA VAL A 249 -9.02 -2.11 -7.93
C VAL A 249 -8.62 -0.75 -8.47
N MET A 250 -7.32 -0.48 -8.57
CA MET A 250 -6.80 0.77 -9.13
C MET A 250 -5.94 0.44 -10.34
N GLU A 251 -6.32 0.90 -11.52
CA GLU A 251 -5.47 0.88 -12.71
C GLU A 251 -4.71 2.20 -12.81
N ILE A 252 -3.39 2.12 -12.92
CA ILE A 252 -2.48 3.26 -12.79
C ILE A 252 -1.60 3.35 -14.04
N ASP A 253 -1.58 4.54 -14.64
CA ASP A 253 -0.63 4.96 -15.68
C ASP A 253 0.26 6.06 -15.09
N ALA A 254 1.52 5.73 -14.83
CA ALA A 254 2.49 6.59 -14.14
C ALA A 254 3.60 7.05 -15.09
N HIS A 255 3.62 8.35 -15.38
CA HIS A 255 4.68 9.00 -16.15
C HIS A 255 5.61 9.78 -15.21
N ILE A 256 6.85 9.33 -15.06
CA ILE A 256 7.84 9.88 -14.13
C ILE A 256 8.94 10.57 -14.91
N ASN A 257 9.39 11.74 -14.47
CA ASN A 257 10.50 12.47 -15.07
C ASN A 257 11.55 12.79 -14.00
N ALA A 258 12.80 12.43 -14.26
CA ALA A 258 13.89 12.69 -13.35
C ALA A 258 14.39 14.14 -13.50
N ARG A 259 14.33 14.90 -12.41
CA ARG A 259 14.92 16.25 -12.30
C ARG A 259 16.43 16.16 -12.07
N THR A 260 16.86 15.18 -11.28
CA THR A 260 18.26 14.85 -11.02
C THR A 260 18.48 13.36 -11.18
N ALA A 261 19.74 12.91 -11.15
CA ALA A 261 20.03 11.47 -11.11
C ALA A 261 19.48 10.85 -9.81
N ILE A 262 18.93 9.64 -9.90
CA ILE A 262 18.35 8.87 -8.79
C ILE A 262 19.09 7.53 -8.70
N GLU A 263 19.57 7.19 -7.50
CA GLU A 263 20.34 5.96 -7.27
C GLU A 263 19.41 4.75 -7.19
N GLN A 264 18.30 4.88 -6.46
CA GLN A 264 17.26 3.86 -6.36
C GLN A 264 15.87 4.45 -6.60
N LEU A 265 15.20 3.98 -7.65
CA LEU A 265 13.81 4.30 -7.93
C LEU A 265 12.94 3.09 -7.58
N GLY A 266 11.88 3.30 -6.79
CA GLY A 266 10.88 2.29 -6.47
C GLY A 266 9.54 2.58 -7.14
N ILE A 267 9.10 1.65 -7.98
CA ILE A 267 7.82 1.65 -8.71
C ILE A 267 6.81 0.75 -7.99
N ALA A 268 5.54 1.20 -7.97
CA ALA A 268 4.45 0.58 -7.22
C ALA A 268 4.85 0.24 -5.76
N PRO A 269 5.43 1.20 -5.00
CA PRO A 269 5.86 0.94 -3.64
C PRO A 269 4.68 0.65 -2.72
N MET A 270 4.90 -0.34 -1.86
CA MET A 270 4.02 -0.79 -0.79
C MET A 270 4.73 -0.59 0.55
N THR A 271 3.98 -0.27 1.59
CA THR A 271 4.48 -0.10 2.94
C THR A 271 3.51 -0.76 3.91
N SER A 272 4.02 -1.66 4.73
CA SER A 272 3.24 -2.50 5.65
C SER A 272 3.93 -2.61 7.00
N MET A 273 3.33 -3.36 7.90
CA MET A 273 3.81 -3.57 9.25
C MET A 273 3.88 -5.07 9.56
N PHE A 274 5.01 -5.52 10.10
CA PHE A 274 5.19 -6.85 10.68
C PHE A 274 5.94 -6.74 11.99
N SER A 275 5.26 -6.99 13.11
CA SER A 275 5.87 -7.05 14.44
C SER A 275 6.35 -8.45 14.75
N CYS A 276 5.43 -9.42 14.64
CA CYS A 276 5.68 -10.79 14.99
C CYS A 276 4.59 -11.72 14.42
N GLY A 277 4.95 -12.97 14.18
CA GLY A 277 4.07 -13.97 13.57
C GLY A 277 4.46 -15.40 13.92
N THR A 278 3.85 -16.37 13.23
CA THR A 278 4.01 -17.80 13.55
C THR A 278 5.44 -18.34 13.50
N HIS A 279 6.33 -17.75 12.70
CA HIS A 279 7.74 -18.12 12.55
C HIS A 279 8.67 -17.45 13.56
N GLU A 280 8.24 -16.33 14.17
CA GLU A 280 9.00 -15.53 15.14
C GLU A 280 8.26 -15.38 16.48
N ARG A 281 7.62 -16.45 16.97
CA ARG A 281 6.81 -16.41 18.21
C ARG A 281 7.51 -15.78 19.43
N ARG A 282 8.83 -15.89 19.51
CA ARG A 282 9.62 -15.30 20.61
C ARG A 282 9.68 -13.78 20.59
N MET A 283 9.36 -13.16 19.45
CA MET A 283 9.28 -11.71 19.29
C MET A 283 7.91 -11.16 19.71
N CYS A 284 6.89 -12.02 19.84
CA CYS A 284 5.55 -11.62 20.29
C CYS A 284 5.48 -11.48 21.82
N ASP A 285 6.06 -10.42 22.38
CA ASP A 285 5.93 -10.08 23.81
C ASP A 285 4.66 -9.26 24.07
N THR A 286 3.51 -9.81 23.69
CA THR A 286 2.18 -9.20 23.89
C THR A 286 1.14 -10.26 24.20
N ILE A 287 -0.08 -9.85 24.56
CA ILE A 287 -1.21 -10.79 24.72
C ILE A 287 -1.73 -11.35 23.38
N HIS A 288 -1.34 -10.74 22.25
CA HIS A 288 -1.78 -11.13 20.92
C HIS A 288 -0.83 -12.18 20.31
N PRO A 289 -1.34 -13.29 19.76
CA PRO A 289 -0.47 -14.33 19.19
C PRO A 289 0.31 -13.88 17.95
N GLN A 290 -0.19 -12.88 17.23
CA GLN A 290 0.40 -12.30 16.02
C GLN A 290 0.01 -10.82 15.90
N ILE A 291 0.91 -10.00 15.36
CA ILE A 291 0.68 -8.58 15.10
C ILE A 291 1.37 -8.22 13.77
N HIS A 292 0.57 -8.05 12.71
CA HIS A 292 1.03 -7.66 11.38
C HIS A 292 -0.14 -7.29 10.45
N ASP A 293 0.16 -6.51 9.43
CA ASP A 293 -0.73 -6.11 8.32
C ASP A 293 -0.52 -6.97 7.07
N SER A 294 0.58 -7.70 7.04
CA SER A 294 0.98 -8.60 5.98
C SER A 294 1.92 -9.64 6.59
N ASP A 295 1.80 -10.90 6.16
CA ASP A 295 2.65 -11.98 6.66
C ASP A 295 3.79 -12.35 5.69
N ARG A 296 3.67 -11.96 4.42
CA ARG A 296 4.63 -12.31 3.37
C ARG A 296 4.69 -11.28 2.24
N LEU A 297 5.83 -11.26 1.56
CA LEU A 297 5.94 -10.85 0.17
C LEU A 297 5.67 -12.08 -0.73
N ALA A 298 4.61 -12.02 -1.52
CA ALA A 298 4.31 -13.00 -2.56
C ALA A 298 4.78 -12.48 -3.92
N MET A 299 5.35 -13.36 -4.76
CA MET A 299 5.86 -12.98 -6.08
C MET A 299 5.48 -14.02 -7.13
N TRP A 300 4.96 -13.55 -8.26
CA TRP A 300 4.83 -14.30 -9.50
C TRP A 300 5.86 -13.78 -10.49
N ARG A 301 6.98 -14.49 -10.55
CA ARG A 301 8.17 -14.10 -11.29
C ARG A 301 7.93 -14.13 -12.80
N GLY A 302 8.71 -13.37 -13.56
CA GLY A 302 8.62 -13.33 -15.02
C GLY A 302 8.87 -14.70 -15.67
N ASN A 303 9.76 -15.50 -15.07
CA ASN A 303 10.01 -16.90 -15.47
C ASN A 303 8.88 -17.88 -15.11
N GLY A 304 7.83 -17.43 -14.40
CA GLY A 304 6.67 -18.23 -13.99
C GLY A 304 6.78 -18.87 -12.60
N GLU A 305 7.91 -18.73 -11.89
CA GLU A 305 8.05 -19.21 -10.52
C GLU A 305 7.14 -18.41 -9.57
N TRP A 306 6.48 -19.12 -8.65
CA TRP A 306 5.79 -18.53 -7.51
C TRP A 306 6.68 -18.60 -6.28
N ILE A 307 6.83 -17.48 -5.58
CA ILE A 307 7.65 -17.39 -4.37
C ILE A 307 6.81 -16.80 -3.24
N CYS A 308 6.90 -17.43 -2.08
CA CYS A 308 6.48 -16.89 -0.80
C CYS A 308 7.72 -16.53 0.03
N ARG A 309 7.91 -15.24 0.33
CA ARG A 309 8.90 -14.73 1.27
C ARG A 309 8.21 -14.26 2.55
N PRO A 310 8.08 -15.09 3.60
CA PRO A 310 7.53 -14.64 4.89
C PRO A 310 8.32 -13.43 5.40
N LEU A 311 7.64 -12.43 5.95
CA LEU A 311 8.27 -11.19 6.44
C LEU A 311 8.88 -11.41 7.83
N ASN A 312 9.94 -10.70 8.17
CA ASN A 312 10.59 -10.75 9.48
C ASN A 312 10.55 -9.39 10.17
N ASN A 313 10.76 -9.38 11.49
CA ASN A 313 11.12 -8.19 12.25
C ASN A 313 12.60 -8.31 12.70
N PRO A 314 13.56 -7.98 11.82
CA PRO A 314 14.96 -8.26 12.07
C PRO A 314 15.55 -7.31 13.14
N ALA A 315 16.64 -7.74 13.78
CA ALA A 315 17.35 -6.89 14.75
C ALA A 315 18.13 -5.73 14.10
N ASN A 316 18.48 -5.86 12.83
CA ASN A 316 19.17 -4.86 12.03
C ASN A 316 18.45 -4.69 10.69
N LEU A 317 18.53 -3.50 10.09
CA LEU A 317 17.97 -3.21 8.77
C LEU A 317 18.37 -4.27 7.73
N GLN A 318 17.40 -4.90 7.08
CA GLN A 318 17.62 -5.88 6.03
C GLN A 318 17.06 -5.38 4.69
N PHE A 319 17.84 -5.58 3.64
CA PHE A 319 17.43 -5.29 2.27
C PHE A 319 17.65 -6.53 1.41
N ASN A 320 16.61 -6.95 0.70
CA ASN A 320 16.65 -8.09 -0.21
C ASN A 320 16.20 -7.64 -1.60
N ALA A 321 16.98 -7.96 -2.63
CA ALA A 321 16.67 -7.64 -4.02
C ALA A 321 16.48 -8.93 -4.83
N PHE A 322 15.26 -9.18 -5.30
CA PHE A 322 14.90 -10.35 -6.08
C PHE A 322 14.94 -10.00 -7.58
N ALA A 323 16.12 -10.16 -8.19
CA ALA A 323 16.34 -9.83 -9.60
C ALA A 323 15.37 -10.58 -10.52
N ASP A 324 14.68 -9.87 -11.41
CA ASP A 324 13.68 -10.41 -12.34
C ASP A 324 13.65 -9.64 -13.67
N LYS A 325 12.86 -10.17 -14.61
CA LYS A 325 12.50 -9.47 -15.83
C LYS A 325 11.01 -9.62 -16.09
N ASP A 326 10.30 -8.50 -16.22
CA ASP A 326 8.85 -8.46 -16.48
C ASP A 326 8.07 -9.36 -15.49
N PRO A 327 8.07 -9.06 -14.18
CA PRO A 327 7.31 -9.84 -13.20
C PRO A 327 5.83 -9.86 -13.55
N LYS A 328 5.16 -11.00 -13.34
CA LYS A 328 3.72 -11.15 -13.59
C LYS A 328 2.87 -10.56 -12.46
N GLY A 329 3.46 -10.44 -11.28
CA GLY A 329 2.90 -9.69 -10.16
C GLY A 329 3.65 -9.94 -8.87
N PHE A 330 3.43 -9.09 -7.87
CA PHE A 330 3.99 -9.24 -6.53
C PHE A 330 3.15 -8.43 -5.54
N GLY A 331 3.21 -8.77 -4.27
CA GLY A 331 2.36 -8.12 -3.27
C GLY A 331 2.77 -8.40 -1.84
N LEU A 332 2.47 -7.45 -0.96
CA LEU A 332 2.44 -7.69 0.47
C LEU A 332 1.07 -8.31 0.81
N VAL A 333 1.11 -9.56 1.26
CA VAL A 333 -0.07 -10.41 1.39
C VAL A 333 -0.24 -10.84 2.84
N GLN A 334 -1.48 -10.78 3.31
CA GLN A 334 -1.95 -11.44 4.51
C GLN A 334 -2.80 -12.62 4.08
N THR A 335 -2.40 -13.82 4.47
CA THR A 335 -3.13 -15.05 4.09
C THR A 335 -4.03 -15.57 5.20
N ASP A 336 -3.80 -15.11 6.42
CA ASP A 336 -4.55 -15.46 7.62
C ASP A 336 -5.51 -14.32 8.00
N HIS A 337 -6.81 -14.61 7.96
CA HIS A 337 -7.87 -13.67 8.33
C HIS A 337 -8.72 -14.21 9.50
N GLU A 338 -8.23 -15.24 10.19
CA GLU A 338 -8.95 -15.82 11.31
C GLU A 338 -8.74 -14.99 12.57
N PHE A 339 -9.81 -14.54 13.22
CA PHE A 339 -9.70 -13.78 14.46
C PHE A 339 -8.90 -14.54 15.54
N ALA A 340 -9.04 -15.88 15.60
CA ALA A 340 -8.35 -16.70 16.59
C ALA A 340 -6.81 -16.62 16.50
N SER A 341 -6.28 -16.25 15.33
CA SER A 341 -4.85 -16.09 15.08
C SER A 341 -4.26 -14.79 15.63
N TYR A 342 -5.09 -13.79 15.93
CA TYR A 342 -4.67 -12.44 16.34
C TYR A 342 -5.26 -12.03 17.70
N GLN A 343 -6.52 -12.42 17.97
CA GLN A 343 -7.28 -12.09 19.18
C GLN A 343 -7.33 -10.59 19.50
N ASP A 344 -7.21 -9.74 18.47
CA ASP A 344 -7.19 -8.28 18.60
C ASP A 344 -8.57 -7.69 18.33
N THR A 345 -9.10 -6.95 19.30
CA THR A 345 -10.43 -6.31 19.23
C THR A 345 -10.38 -4.79 19.01
N VAL A 346 -9.18 -4.21 18.86
CA VAL A 346 -8.94 -2.77 18.71
C VAL A 346 -8.57 -2.46 17.27
N ASP A 347 -7.51 -3.09 16.78
CA ASP A 347 -6.86 -2.87 15.49
C ASP A 347 -7.30 -3.84 14.40
N TRP A 348 -7.91 -4.97 14.79
CA TRP A 348 -8.50 -5.98 13.92
C TRP A 348 -7.57 -6.41 12.77
N TYR A 349 -6.33 -6.78 13.08
CA TYR A 349 -5.33 -7.25 12.09
C TYR A 349 -5.88 -8.33 11.15
N SER A 350 -6.71 -9.25 11.64
CA SER A 350 -7.36 -10.29 10.82
C SER A 350 -8.25 -9.75 9.69
N ARG A 351 -8.63 -8.48 9.71
CA ARG A 351 -9.47 -7.82 8.70
C ARG A 351 -8.66 -6.98 7.71
N ARG A 352 -7.35 -6.81 7.91
CA ARG A 352 -6.54 -5.93 7.05
C ARG A 352 -6.35 -6.56 5.66
N PRO A 353 -6.46 -5.78 4.57
CA PRO A 353 -6.40 -6.31 3.21
C PRO A 353 -4.96 -6.64 2.81
N SER A 354 -4.82 -7.55 1.86
CA SER A 354 -3.60 -7.69 1.05
C SER A 354 -3.56 -6.62 -0.05
N LEU A 355 -2.35 -6.39 -0.59
CA LEU A 355 -2.15 -5.58 -1.79
C LEU A 355 -1.32 -6.32 -2.82
N TRP A 356 -1.89 -6.49 -4.02
CA TRP A 356 -1.25 -7.15 -5.14
C TRP A 356 -1.04 -6.19 -6.31
N VAL A 357 0.20 -6.13 -6.82
CA VAL A 357 0.61 -5.40 -8.01
C VAL A 357 0.58 -6.34 -9.23
N GLU A 358 -0.10 -5.92 -10.29
CA GLU A 358 -0.07 -6.56 -11.62
C GLU A 358 0.47 -5.57 -12.65
N PRO A 359 1.71 -5.71 -13.14
CA PRO A 359 2.22 -4.88 -14.23
C PRO A 359 1.37 -5.02 -15.50
N THR A 360 1.01 -3.90 -16.13
CA THR A 360 0.24 -3.88 -17.40
C THR A 360 1.08 -3.43 -18.59
N THR A 361 2.30 -2.97 -18.34
CA THR A 361 3.34 -2.70 -19.35
C THR A 361 4.56 -3.58 -19.11
N ALA A 362 5.45 -3.70 -20.10
CA ALA A 362 6.75 -4.34 -19.89
C ALA A 362 7.63 -3.45 -18.99
N TRP A 363 8.10 -3.98 -17.88
CA TRP A 363 8.92 -3.27 -16.90
C TRP A 363 10.43 -3.51 -17.13
N GLY A 364 10.78 -4.50 -17.95
CA GLY A 364 12.15 -4.84 -18.28
C GLY A 364 12.89 -5.52 -17.15
N GLU A 365 14.23 -5.39 -17.15
CA GLU A 365 15.09 -5.95 -16.11
C GLU A 365 15.14 -5.06 -14.87
N GLY A 366 15.10 -5.69 -13.70
CA GLY A 366 15.13 -5.01 -12.41
C GLY A 366 15.09 -6.00 -11.26
N SER A 367 14.55 -5.57 -10.13
CA SER A 367 14.33 -6.42 -8.98
C SER A 367 13.05 -6.03 -8.25
N ILE A 368 12.40 -7.02 -7.65
CA ILE A 368 11.44 -6.78 -6.59
C ILE A 368 12.28 -6.62 -5.32
N ASP A 369 12.26 -5.45 -4.72
CA ASP A 369 13.05 -5.11 -3.55
C ASP A 369 12.18 -5.14 -2.30
N LEU A 370 12.75 -5.62 -1.19
CA LEU A 370 12.13 -5.70 0.12
C LEU A 370 13.07 -5.11 1.17
N LEU A 371 12.59 -4.12 1.92
CA LEU A 371 13.25 -3.55 3.08
C LEU A 371 12.47 -3.94 4.34
N GLU A 372 13.18 -4.54 5.30
CA GLU A 372 12.66 -4.90 6.62
C GLU A 372 13.43 -4.09 7.68
N ILE A 373 12.71 -3.19 8.36
CA ILE A 373 13.25 -2.26 9.35
C ILE A 373 12.97 -2.84 10.74
N PRO A 374 13.92 -2.80 11.69
CA PRO A 374 13.67 -3.19 13.07
C PRO A 374 12.56 -2.34 13.68
N THR A 375 11.57 -2.98 14.31
CA THR A 375 10.54 -2.29 15.09
C THR A 375 10.31 -2.95 16.44
N THR A 376 9.86 -2.16 17.42
CA THR A 376 9.45 -2.63 18.74
C THR A 376 7.94 -2.59 18.95
N GLY A 377 7.17 -2.17 17.94
CA GLY A 377 5.71 -2.03 18.04
C GLY A 377 5.03 -1.72 16.70
N GLU A 378 3.70 -1.69 16.75
CA GLU A 378 2.74 -1.63 15.63
C GLU A 378 2.50 -0.24 15.03
N THR A 379 2.90 0.81 15.74
CA THR A 379 2.56 2.19 15.35
C THR A 379 3.36 2.73 14.17
N MET A 380 4.42 2.03 13.77
CA MET A 380 5.29 2.42 12.66
C MET A 380 5.40 1.26 11.66
N ASP A 381 5.04 1.54 10.40
CA ASP A 381 5.28 0.62 9.30
C ASP A 381 6.78 0.35 9.15
N ASN A 382 7.14 -0.93 9.08
CA ASN A 382 8.54 -1.37 9.07
C ASN A 382 8.87 -2.27 7.87
N ILE A 383 7.92 -2.47 6.95
CA ILE A 383 8.09 -3.28 5.74
C ILE A 383 7.88 -2.36 4.53
N VAL A 384 8.81 -2.40 3.58
CA VAL A 384 8.67 -1.69 2.30
C VAL A 384 8.98 -2.64 1.15
N ALA A 385 8.12 -2.68 0.13
CA ALA A 385 8.37 -3.48 -1.08
C ALA A 385 8.07 -2.67 -2.34
N PHE A 386 8.91 -2.78 -3.37
CA PHE A 386 8.73 -2.07 -4.64
C PHE A 386 9.48 -2.77 -5.77
N TRP A 387 9.21 -2.37 -7.02
CA TRP A 387 10.06 -2.72 -8.15
C TRP A 387 11.13 -1.65 -8.39
N THR A 388 12.38 -2.07 -8.52
CA THR A 388 13.48 -1.20 -8.92
C THR A 388 14.02 -1.59 -10.29
N PRO A 389 13.96 -0.69 -11.28
CA PRO A 389 14.59 -0.92 -12.59
C PRO A 389 16.10 -1.08 -12.45
N LYS A 390 16.68 -2.02 -13.20
CA LYS A 390 18.14 -2.32 -13.13
C LYS A 390 19.01 -1.15 -13.57
N LYS A 391 18.52 -0.34 -14.51
CA LYS A 391 19.26 0.83 -15.02
C LYS A 391 19.07 2.00 -14.05
N PRO A 392 20.15 2.57 -13.48
CA PRO A 392 20.06 3.81 -12.71
C PRO A 392 19.44 4.92 -13.55
N VAL A 393 18.71 5.82 -12.90
CA VAL A 393 17.95 6.87 -13.58
C VAL A 393 18.81 8.12 -13.68
N ALA A 394 19.05 8.60 -14.91
CA ALA A 394 19.81 9.81 -15.16
C ALA A 394 18.90 11.04 -15.08
N ALA A 395 19.50 12.20 -14.79
CA ALA A 395 18.77 13.48 -14.88
C ALA A 395 18.21 13.67 -16.30
N GLY A 396 16.94 14.06 -16.40
CA GLY A 396 16.23 14.26 -17.66
C GLY A 396 15.59 12.99 -18.25
N ASP A 397 15.79 11.82 -17.65
CA ASP A 397 15.10 10.59 -18.08
C ASP A 397 13.59 10.72 -17.87
N SER A 398 12.80 10.23 -18.83
CA SER A 398 11.36 10.05 -18.74
C SER A 398 11.04 8.55 -18.74
N LEU A 399 10.25 8.11 -17.75
CA LEU A 399 9.89 6.72 -17.53
C LEU A 399 8.36 6.59 -17.54
N ASN A 400 7.85 5.43 -18.00
CA ASN A 400 6.43 5.10 -17.96
C ASN A 400 6.24 3.69 -17.38
N TYR A 401 5.37 3.57 -16.38
CA TYR A 401 4.94 2.30 -15.80
C TYR A 401 3.42 2.23 -15.71
N GLY A 402 2.83 1.23 -16.37
CA GLY A 402 1.43 0.85 -16.19
C GLY A 402 1.32 -0.34 -15.25
N TYR A 403 0.37 -0.30 -14.31
CA TYR A 403 0.08 -1.40 -13.40
C TYR A 403 -1.32 -1.31 -12.80
N LYS A 404 -1.80 -2.43 -12.24
CA LYS A 404 -2.97 -2.49 -11.38
C LYS A 404 -2.57 -2.79 -9.95
N LEU A 405 -3.34 -2.21 -9.02
CA LEU A 405 -3.32 -2.53 -7.60
C LEU A 405 -4.65 -3.16 -7.23
N TYR A 406 -4.59 -4.31 -6.56
CA TYR A 406 -5.77 -4.98 -6.02
C TYR A 406 -5.70 -4.96 -4.49
N TRP A 407 -6.66 -4.28 -3.88
CA TRP A 407 -6.85 -4.19 -2.45
C TRP A 407 -7.96 -5.15 -2.04
N SER A 408 -7.59 -6.32 -1.54
CA SER A 408 -8.52 -7.41 -1.25
C SER A 408 -7.95 -8.30 -0.16
N ALA A 409 -8.79 -9.02 0.58
CA ALA A 409 -8.33 -10.01 1.57
C ALA A 409 -7.22 -10.91 0.99
N LEU A 410 -7.49 -11.53 -0.17
CA LEU A 410 -6.51 -12.30 -0.93
C LEU A 410 -6.28 -11.72 -2.33
N PRO A 411 -5.08 -11.91 -2.92
CA PRO A 411 -4.79 -11.50 -4.30
C PRO A 411 -5.78 -12.08 -5.32
N PRO A 412 -6.03 -11.39 -6.46
CA PRO A 412 -6.97 -11.84 -7.49
C PRO A 412 -6.47 -13.06 -8.28
N VAL A 413 -5.18 -13.36 -8.16
CA VAL A 413 -4.48 -14.47 -8.80
C VAL A 413 -3.75 -15.26 -7.71
N GLY A 414 -3.65 -16.58 -7.91
CA GLY A 414 -2.92 -17.44 -7.00
C GLY A 414 -2.15 -18.50 -7.76
N THR A 415 -1.13 -19.05 -7.11
CA THR A 415 -0.40 -20.19 -7.65
C THR A 415 -1.34 -21.38 -7.89
N PRO A 416 -1.24 -22.09 -9.03
CA PRO A 416 -1.92 -23.37 -9.20
C PRO A 416 -1.23 -24.51 -8.42
N LEU A 417 -0.07 -24.25 -7.82
CA LEU A 417 0.69 -25.18 -7.00
C LEU A 417 0.21 -25.13 -5.55
N ALA A 418 0.77 -26.00 -4.71
CA ALA A 418 0.59 -25.88 -3.27
C ALA A 418 1.25 -24.59 -2.77
N ARG A 419 0.59 -23.91 -1.85
CA ARG A 419 1.09 -22.68 -1.22
C ARG A 419 1.60 -22.98 0.18
N VAL A 420 2.50 -22.15 0.67
CA VAL A 420 2.92 -22.14 2.07
C VAL A 420 1.70 -21.73 2.90
N HIS A 421 1.24 -22.61 3.77
CA HIS A 421 0.17 -22.34 4.72
C HIS A 421 0.71 -21.60 5.94
N ALA A 422 1.81 -22.10 6.53
CA ALA A 422 2.41 -21.53 7.72
C ALA A 422 3.89 -21.88 7.82
N THR A 423 4.66 -20.99 8.44
CA THR A 423 6.07 -21.19 8.77
C THR A 423 6.22 -21.17 10.27
N ARG A 424 6.93 -22.13 10.87
CA ARG A 424 7.24 -22.15 12.30
C ARG A 424 8.72 -22.42 12.50
N SER A 425 9.29 -21.86 13.56
CA SER A 425 10.65 -22.15 13.97
C SER A 425 10.70 -22.51 15.46
N GLY A 426 11.66 -23.37 15.83
CA GLY A 426 11.73 -23.94 17.17
C GLY A 426 13.11 -24.48 17.51
N MET A 427 13.25 -25.13 18.67
CA MET A 427 14.49 -25.86 18.97
C MET A 427 14.57 -27.10 18.07
N GLY A 428 15.73 -27.35 17.47
CA GLY A 428 16.00 -28.56 16.68
C GLY A 428 16.98 -29.49 17.40
N GLY A 429 17.48 -30.51 16.70
CA GLY A 429 18.50 -31.43 17.19
C GLY A 429 17.97 -32.73 17.81
N PHE A 430 16.64 -32.89 17.90
CA PHE A 430 15.98 -34.03 18.54
C PHE A 430 14.68 -34.38 17.84
N VAL A 431 14.17 -35.60 18.01
CA VAL A 431 12.94 -36.05 17.34
C VAL A 431 11.74 -35.21 17.80
N GLU A 432 10.93 -34.72 16.85
CA GLU A 432 9.70 -33.96 17.15
C GLU A 432 8.77 -34.76 18.09
N GLY A 433 8.23 -34.09 19.11
CA GLY A 433 7.42 -34.74 20.16
C GLY A 433 8.22 -35.34 21.33
N TRP A 434 9.56 -35.34 21.26
CA TRP A 434 10.44 -35.77 22.35
C TRP A 434 11.44 -34.65 22.71
N ALA A 435 10.94 -33.59 23.35
CA ALA A 435 11.82 -32.55 23.89
C ALA A 435 12.70 -33.19 24.99
N PRO A 436 14.03 -33.16 24.87
CA PRO A 436 14.93 -34.06 25.59
C PRO A 436 15.09 -33.75 27.09
N GLY A 437 14.27 -32.87 27.66
CA GLY A 437 14.27 -32.53 29.08
C GLY A 437 15.64 -32.05 29.53
N GLU A 438 16.31 -32.82 30.39
CA GLU A 438 17.66 -32.53 30.92
C GLU A 438 18.80 -33.02 30.01
N HIS A 439 18.51 -33.73 28.92
CA HIS A 439 19.49 -34.41 28.06
C HIS A 439 19.55 -33.86 26.64
N TYR A 440 19.69 -32.55 26.51
CA TYR A 440 19.77 -31.92 25.19
C TYR A 440 20.96 -32.42 24.35
N PRO A 441 20.83 -32.42 23.01
CA PRO A 441 21.93 -32.71 22.11
C PRO A 441 23.15 -31.81 22.37
N PRO A 442 24.37 -32.30 22.14
CA PRO A 442 25.58 -31.51 22.33
C PRO A 442 25.70 -30.36 21.32
N VAL A 443 25.04 -30.47 20.17
CA VAL A 443 25.03 -29.45 19.12
C VAL A 443 23.67 -28.78 19.09
N TRP A 444 23.66 -27.46 19.21
CA TRP A 444 22.47 -26.64 19.07
C TRP A 444 22.00 -26.59 17.62
N ALA A 445 20.69 -26.70 17.39
CA ALA A 445 20.10 -26.57 16.08
C ALA A 445 18.79 -25.77 16.12
N ARG A 446 18.43 -25.19 14.96
CA ARG A 446 17.16 -24.49 14.75
C ARG A 446 16.26 -25.36 13.88
N ARG A 447 15.10 -25.74 14.41
CA ARG A 447 14.06 -26.45 13.64
C ARG A 447 13.23 -25.47 12.83
N PHE A 448 12.88 -25.87 11.61
CA PHE A 448 11.86 -25.25 10.80
C PHE A 448 10.74 -26.24 10.47
N ALA A 449 9.51 -25.75 10.49
CA ALA A 449 8.33 -26.47 10.04
C ALA A 449 7.59 -25.61 9.00
N VAL A 450 7.52 -26.09 7.77
CA VAL A 450 6.85 -25.40 6.67
C VAL A 450 5.67 -26.25 6.21
N ASP A 451 4.47 -25.71 6.36
CA ASP A 451 3.23 -26.36 5.98
C ASP A 451 2.85 -25.96 4.55
N PHE A 452 2.50 -26.92 3.71
CA PHE A 452 2.00 -26.71 2.35
C PHE A 452 0.58 -27.23 2.22
N THR A 453 -0.29 -26.44 1.59
CA THR A 453 -1.69 -26.80 1.31
C THR A 453 -2.10 -26.36 -0.10
N GLY A 454 -3.19 -26.90 -0.62
CA GLY A 454 -3.69 -26.58 -1.97
C GLY A 454 -2.91 -27.32 -3.06
N GLY A 455 -2.97 -26.82 -4.30
CA GLY A 455 -2.27 -27.43 -5.45
C GLY A 455 -2.69 -28.86 -5.83
N GLY A 456 -3.74 -29.38 -5.21
CA GLY A 456 -4.16 -30.78 -5.36
C GLY A 456 -3.31 -31.79 -4.57
N LEU A 457 -2.58 -31.35 -3.53
CA LEU A 457 -1.83 -32.25 -2.64
C LEU A 457 -2.72 -33.34 -2.03
N ASP A 458 -3.95 -33.00 -1.69
CA ASP A 458 -4.97 -33.89 -1.13
C ASP A 458 -5.53 -34.93 -2.11
N ARG A 459 -5.25 -34.76 -3.40
CA ARG A 459 -5.68 -35.65 -4.49
C ARG A 459 -4.52 -36.47 -5.07
N LEU A 460 -3.34 -36.40 -4.47
CA LEU A 460 -2.21 -37.24 -4.90
C LEU A 460 -2.53 -38.72 -4.63
N PRO A 461 -2.18 -39.63 -5.55
CA PRO A 461 -2.32 -41.07 -5.31
C PRO A 461 -1.62 -41.50 -4.02
N ALA A 462 -2.22 -42.46 -3.31
CA ALA A 462 -1.60 -43.04 -2.12
C ALA A 462 -0.20 -43.58 -2.45
N GLY A 463 0.78 -43.29 -1.59
CA GLY A 463 2.18 -43.66 -1.80
C GLY A 463 2.96 -42.74 -2.75
N THR A 464 2.39 -41.62 -3.21
CA THR A 464 3.14 -40.59 -3.95
C THR A 464 4.31 -40.09 -3.09
N GLY A 465 5.53 -40.25 -3.59
CA GLY A 465 6.73 -39.76 -2.91
C GLY A 465 6.78 -38.24 -2.95
N ILE A 466 6.80 -37.61 -1.78
CA ILE A 466 7.05 -36.18 -1.60
C ILE A 466 8.54 -35.99 -1.31
N GLU A 467 9.19 -35.14 -2.09
CA GLU A 467 10.61 -34.81 -1.92
C GLU A 467 10.74 -33.31 -1.60
N PRO A 468 11.21 -32.93 -0.40
CA PRO A 468 11.58 -31.56 -0.09
C PRO A 468 12.95 -31.25 -0.69
N VAL A 469 13.01 -30.17 -1.47
CA VAL A 469 14.28 -29.65 -2.02
C VAL A 469 14.64 -28.41 -1.22
N VAL A 470 15.63 -28.54 -0.32
CA VAL A 470 16.08 -27.45 0.56
C VAL A 470 17.53 -27.07 0.26
N THR A 471 17.78 -25.77 0.18
CA THR A 471 19.13 -25.21 0.12
C THR A 471 19.30 -24.13 1.18
N ALA A 472 20.50 -24.04 1.76
CA ALA A 472 20.90 -23.01 2.71
C ALA A 472 22.16 -22.30 2.22
N SER A 473 22.25 -20.97 2.38
CA SER A 473 23.46 -20.21 2.02
C SER A 473 24.66 -20.49 2.93
N ASN A 474 24.41 -20.87 4.18
CA ASN A 474 25.41 -21.27 5.18
C ASN A 474 24.77 -22.27 6.17
N GLY A 475 25.60 -23.00 6.91
CA GLY A 475 25.16 -24.10 7.77
C GLY A 475 24.78 -25.36 7.00
N GLU A 476 24.28 -26.36 7.72
CA GLU A 476 23.85 -27.65 7.17
C GLU A 476 22.37 -27.88 7.51
N VAL A 477 21.58 -28.31 6.52
CA VAL A 477 20.17 -28.71 6.73
C VAL A 477 20.06 -30.23 6.70
N LYS A 478 19.50 -30.83 7.76
CA LYS A 478 19.30 -32.27 7.89
C LYS A 478 18.12 -32.59 8.80
N ASP A 479 17.98 -33.86 9.19
CA ASP A 479 16.89 -34.37 10.05
C ASP A 479 15.49 -34.11 9.48
N PHE A 480 15.35 -34.39 8.19
CA PHE A 480 14.11 -34.19 7.47
C PHE A 480 13.00 -35.13 7.96
N SER A 481 11.79 -34.59 8.12
CA SER A 481 10.57 -35.36 8.31
C SER A 481 9.44 -34.76 7.49
N ILE A 482 8.64 -35.62 6.88
CA ILE A 482 7.50 -35.25 6.05
C ILE A 482 6.25 -35.81 6.72
N LEU A 483 5.38 -34.92 7.18
CA LEU A 483 4.17 -35.28 7.90
C LEU A 483 2.95 -34.94 7.04
N VAL A 484 2.04 -35.90 6.89
CA VAL A 484 0.71 -35.61 6.34
C VAL A 484 -0.12 -34.94 7.43
N LEU A 485 -0.77 -33.84 7.09
CA LEU A 485 -1.63 -33.09 7.99
C LEU A 485 -3.05 -33.04 7.41
N ASP A 486 -3.94 -33.87 7.95
CA ASP A 486 -5.32 -34.00 7.47
C ASP A 486 -6.13 -32.71 7.67
N GLU A 487 -5.87 -31.98 8.76
CA GLU A 487 -6.57 -30.75 9.12
C GLU A 487 -6.37 -29.62 8.09
N ILE A 488 -5.21 -29.58 7.46
CA ILE A 488 -4.89 -28.61 6.39
C ILE A 488 -4.88 -29.26 5.01
N LYS A 489 -5.23 -30.56 4.92
CA LYS A 489 -5.20 -31.37 3.70
C LYS A 489 -3.88 -31.22 2.93
N GLY A 490 -2.78 -31.36 3.64
CA GLY A 490 -1.47 -30.93 3.16
C GLY A 490 -0.32 -31.67 3.82
N TYR A 491 0.88 -31.12 3.64
CA TYR A 491 2.12 -31.69 4.18
C TYR A 491 2.84 -30.66 5.04
N ARG A 492 3.46 -31.13 6.13
CA ARG A 492 4.47 -30.39 6.87
C ARG A 492 5.84 -30.95 6.56
N ILE A 493 6.75 -30.08 6.13
CA ILE A 493 8.16 -30.38 5.98
C ILE A 493 8.88 -29.86 7.23
N LEU A 494 9.45 -30.79 7.98
CA LEU A 494 10.34 -30.52 9.11
C LEU A 494 11.78 -30.72 8.66
N PHE A 495 12.66 -29.82 9.07
CA PHE A 495 14.10 -29.97 8.94
C PHE A 495 14.80 -29.10 9.98
N ASP A 496 16.02 -29.47 10.32
CA ASP A 496 16.85 -28.74 11.26
C ASP A 496 18.04 -28.11 10.55
N TRP A 497 18.28 -26.85 10.85
CA TRP A 497 19.49 -26.12 10.47
C TRP A 497 20.52 -26.20 11.59
N TYR A 498 21.72 -26.62 11.24
CA TYR A 498 22.88 -26.72 12.11
C TYR A 498 23.92 -25.67 11.73
N PRO A 499 24.45 -24.90 12.70
CA PRO A 499 25.56 -24.00 12.45
C PRO A 499 26.82 -24.82 12.11
N THR A 500 27.52 -24.43 11.04
CA THR A 500 28.83 -24.98 10.67
C THR A 500 29.99 -24.04 11.02
N ASN A 501 29.68 -22.83 11.48
CA ASN A 501 30.62 -21.80 11.94
C ASN A 501 29.91 -20.81 12.87
N ASP A 502 30.67 -19.86 13.40
CA ASP A 502 30.21 -18.85 14.35
C ASP A 502 29.54 -17.61 13.71
N SER A 503 29.38 -17.59 12.37
CA SER A 503 28.76 -16.44 11.68
C SER A 503 27.32 -16.23 12.17
N VAL A 504 26.96 -14.95 12.32
CA VAL A 504 25.61 -14.46 12.63
C VAL A 504 24.97 -13.76 11.43
N ASP A 505 25.60 -13.86 10.26
CA ASP A 505 25.05 -13.32 9.03
C ASP A 505 23.71 -14.03 8.71
N PRO A 506 22.78 -13.33 8.04
CA PRO A 506 21.53 -13.94 7.61
C PRO A 506 21.77 -15.22 6.78
N VAL A 507 20.99 -16.25 7.05
CA VAL A 507 20.98 -17.52 6.32
C VAL A 507 19.77 -17.54 5.42
N GLU A 508 20.00 -17.60 4.12
CA GLU A 508 18.94 -17.72 3.13
C GLU A 508 18.58 -19.19 2.96
N LEU A 509 17.34 -19.53 3.31
CA LEU A 509 16.77 -20.86 3.16
C LEU A 509 15.76 -20.85 2.02
N ARG A 510 15.90 -21.79 1.09
CA ARG A 510 14.96 -22.00 -0.02
C ARG A 510 14.40 -23.41 0.05
N LEU A 511 13.09 -23.56 0.05
CA LEU A 511 12.39 -24.85 0.07
C LEU A 511 11.25 -24.86 -0.96
N PHE A 512 11.12 -25.94 -1.69
CA PHE A 512 9.88 -26.32 -2.38
C PHE A 512 9.73 -27.84 -2.32
N ILE A 513 8.52 -28.34 -2.50
CA ILE A 513 8.26 -29.77 -2.58
C ILE A 513 8.02 -30.19 -4.04
N ARG A 514 8.52 -31.36 -4.40
CA ARG A 514 8.31 -31.99 -5.70
C ARG A 514 7.96 -33.46 -5.56
N THR A 515 7.50 -34.05 -6.66
CA THR A 515 7.44 -35.50 -6.84
C THR A 515 8.09 -35.83 -8.17
N GLN A 516 9.12 -36.66 -8.15
CA GLN A 516 9.96 -36.92 -9.33
C GLN A 516 10.39 -35.59 -9.96
N ASP A 517 10.08 -35.36 -11.24
CA ASP A 517 10.43 -34.15 -11.97
C ASP A 517 9.36 -33.03 -11.87
N ARG A 518 8.26 -33.26 -11.15
CA ARG A 518 7.15 -32.30 -11.04
C ARG A 518 7.22 -31.51 -9.75
N THR A 519 7.43 -30.19 -9.86
CA THR A 519 7.24 -29.25 -8.75
C THR A 519 5.78 -29.23 -8.31
N LEU A 520 5.55 -29.36 -7.00
CA LEU A 520 4.23 -29.44 -6.39
C LEU A 520 3.83 -28.17 -5.64
N SER A 521 4.80 -27.34 -5.20
CA SER A 521 4.53 -26.11 -4.43
C SER A 521 5.17 -24.87 -5.04
N GLU A 522 4.72 -23.70 -4.58
CA GLU A 522 5.52 -22.49 -4.62
C GLU A 522 6.83 -22.65 -3.83
N THR A 523 7.77 -21.76 -4.08
CA THR A 523 9.05 -21.69 -3.37
C THR A 523 8.88 -20.89 -2.09
N TRP A 524 9.08 -21.52 -0.93
CA TRP A 524 9.33 -20.85 0.33
C TRP A 524 10.76 -20.31 0.34
N LEU A 525 10.92 -19.00 0.48
CA LEU A 525 12.20 -18.32 0.57
C LEU A 525 12.25 -17.57 1.90
N TYR A 526 13.13 -17.95 2.81
CA TYR A 526 13.13 -17.44 4.17
C TYR A 526 14.52 -17.00 4.60
N GLN A 527 14.60 -15.78 5.10
CA GLN A 527 15.83 -15.25 5.68
C GLN A 527 15.81 -15.55 7.18
N TYR A 528 16.70 -16.42 7.62
CA TYR A 528 16.88 -16.77 9.02
C TYR A 528 18.03 -15.97 9.65
N PHE A 529 17.85 -15.47 10.86
CA PHE A 529 18.91 -14.80 11.62
C PHE A 529 19.43 -15.70 12.76
N PRO A 530 20.60 -16.35 12.60
CA PRO A 530 21.17 -17.18 13.66
C PRO A 530 21.51 -16.34 14.90
N PRO A 531 21.22 -16.85 16.12
CA PRO A 531 21.71 -16.20 17.32
C PRO A 531 23.24 -16.27 17.38
N ALA A 532 23.83 -15.36 18.17
CA ALA A 532 25.26 -15.38 18.47
C ALA A 532 25.70 -16.73 19.08
N PRO A 533 26.95 -17.20 18.83
CA PRO A 533 27.41 -18.52 19.28
C PRO A 533 27.21 -18.79 20.78
N ASP A 534 27.39 -17.79 21.63
CA ASP A 534 27.19 -17.88 23.08
C ASP A 534 25.72 -18.14 23.49
N LYS A 535 24.78 -17.77 22.60
CA LYS A 535 23.33 -17.99 22.73
C LYS A 535 22.83 -19.25 22.02
N ARG A 536 23.69 -19.98 21.30
CA ARG A 536 23.37 -21.29 20.68
C ARG A 536 23.46 -22.41 21.72
N LYS A 537 22.60 -22.31 22.73
CA LYS A 537 22.49 -23.27 23.82
C LYS A 537 21.03 -23.65 23.99
N TYR A 538 20.80 -24.89 24.37
CA TYR A 538 19.48 -25.29 24.85
C TYR A 538 19.25 -24.68 26.25
N PRO A 539 17.98 -24.52 26.67
CA PRO A 539 17.62 -23.95 27.97
C PRO A 539 18.26 -24.64 29.16
#